data_AF-A0A9E5EXF8-F1
#
_entry.id   AF-A0A9E5EXF8-F1
#
_cell.length_a   1.000
_cell.length_b   1.000
_cell.length_c   1.000
_cell.angle_alpha   90.00
_cell.angle_beta   90.00
_cell.angle_gamma   90.00
#
_symmetry.space_group_name_H-M   'P 1'
#
loop_
_entity.id
_entity.type
_entity.pdbx_description
1 polymer ?
#
loop_
_entity_poly.entity_id
_entity_poly.type
_entity_poly.pdbx_seq_one_letter_code
_entity_poly.pdbx_strand_id
1 'polypeptide(L)'
;SLDDDALTRVLGKEATKVMFSNPKLLKEEKPSPTFYALGWNVRPVENTLKANTWHNGALSGTSTLLVRRHDGYTWAVLFNGSKPAGKDKPTSPSGAIDPLMHKVVDAAEAPAKDETFSKPSRLKRLRPFKD
;
A
#
# COMPACT_ATOMS: atom_id res chain seq x y z
N SER A 1 -0.99 -12.70 -4.11
CA SER A 1 0.38 -12.80 -4.67
C SER A 1 0.70 -11.45 -5.28
N LEU A 2 1.95 -11.06 -5.54
CA LEU A 2 2.21 -9.88 -6.38
C LEU A 2 1.71 -10.08 -7.83
N ASP A 3 1.27 -11.30 -8.15
CA ASP A 3 0.68 -11.75 -9.41
C ASP A 3 -0.85 -11.57 -9.47
N ASP A 4 -1.39 -10.46 -9.00
CA ASP A 4 -2.82 -10.19 -9.21
C ASP A 4 -3.09 -9.90 -10.70
N ASP A 5 -4.10 -10.57 -11.27
CA ASP A 5 -4.51 -10.49 -12.67
C ASP A 5 -4.93 -9.06 -13.09
N ALA A 6 -5.23 -8.21 -12.11
CA ALA A 6 -5.49 -6.79 -12.30
C ALA A 6 -4.21 -5.98 -12.59
N LEU A 7 -3.08 -6.32 -11.98
CA LEU A 7 -1.82 -5.62 -12.22
C LEU A 7 -1.26 -5.95 -13.60
N THR A 8 -1.32 -7.23 -14.01
CA THR A 8 -0.86 -7.70 -15.33
C THR A 8 -1.58 -7.06 -16.51
N ARG A 9 -2.79 -6.51 -16.29
CA ARG A 9 -3.57 -5.77 -17.29
C ARG A 9 -3.04 -4.37 -17.58
N VAL A 10 -2.35 -3.73 -16.63
CA VAL A 10 -1.85 -2.35 -16.75
C VAL A 10 -0.32 -2.33 -16.82
N LEU A 11 0.32 -3.15 -15.99
CA LEU A 11 1.78 -3.32 -15.92
C LEU A 11 2.11 -4.78 -16.26
N GLY A 12 3.04 -5.01 -17.19
CA GLY A 12 3.55 -6.35 -17.44
C GLY A 12 4.17 -7.00 -16.19
N LYS A 13 4.30 -8.34 -16.19
CA LYS A 13 4.91 -9.09 -15.07
C LYS A 13 6.31 -8.61 -14.73
N GLU A 14 7.14 -8.37 -15.75
CA GLU A 14 8.50 -7.85 -15.56
C GLU A 14 8.51 -6.44 -14.97
N ALA A 15 7.64 -5.55 -15.44
CA ALA A 15 7.52 -4.20 -14.88
C ALA A 15 7.09 -4.25 -13.41
N THR A 16 6.15 -5.14 -13.07
CA THR A 16 5.69 -5.35 -11.69
C THR A 16 6.82 -5.84 -10.79
N LYS A 17 7.62 -6.80 -11.27
CA LYS A 17 8.79 -7.31 -10.54
C LYS A 17 9.80 -6.21 -10.28
N VAL A 18 10.12 -5.41 -11.30
CA VAL A 18 11.05 -4.27 -11.18
C VAL A 18 10.51 -3.23 -10.19
N MET A 19 9.21 -2.96 -10.19
CA MET A 19 8.57 -1.95 -9.33
C MET A 19 8.82 -2.19 -7.83
N PHE A 20 8.91 -3.44 -7.40
CA PHE A 20 9.10 -3.83 -5.99
C PHE A 20 10.51 -4.34 -5.68
N SER A 21 11.44 -4.34 -6.64
CA SER A 21 12.78 -4.87 -6.44
C SER A 21 13.66 -3.91 -5.63
N ASN A 22 14.55 -4.46 -4.81
CA ASN A 22 15.55 -3.68 -4.09
C ASN A 22 16.53 -3.05 -5.10
N PRO A 23 16.67 -1.72 -5.17
CA PRO A 23 17.62 -1.09 -6.08
C PRO A 23 19.05 -1.49 -5.73
N LYS A 24 19.88 -1.71 -6.74
CA LYS A 24 21.32 -1.87 -6.54
C LYS A 24 21.91 -0.52 -6.12
N LEU A 25 22.30 -0.40 -4.85
CA LEU A 25 22.98 0.78 -4.35
C LEU A 25 24.47 0.72 -4.74
N LEU A 26 25.05 1.90 -5.01
CA LEU A 26 26.46 2.04 -5.41
C LEU A 26 27.46 1.81 -4.28
N LYS A 27 26.98 1.72 -3.03
CA LYS A 27 27.77 1.46 -1.84
C LYS A 27 27.09 0.39 -1.01
N GLU A 28 27.90 -0.46 -0.37
CA GLU A 28 27.45 -1.41 0.64
C GLU A 28 27.07 -0.64 1.91
N GLU A 29 25.87 -0.08 1.92
CA GLU A 29 25.24 0.33 3.17
C GLU A 29 24.77 -0.91 3.92
N LYS A 30 24.80 -0.86 5.26
CA LYS A 30 24.23 -1.93 6.09
C LYS A 30 22.80 -2.19 5.62
N PRO A 31 22.40 -3.45 5.38
CA PRO A 31 21.06 -3.75 4.91
C PRO A 31 20.04 -3.24 5.93
N SER A 32 19.27 -2.21 5.54
CA SER A 32 18.06 -1.85 6.28
C SER A 32 17.03 -2.97 6.08
N PRO A 33 16.24 -3.33 7.12
CA PRO A 33 15.14 -4.28 6.96
C PRO A 33 14.03 -3.75 6.02
N THR A 34 14.12 -2.50 5.58
CA THR A 34 13.21 -1.85 4.65
C THR A 34 14.01 -1.07 3.60
N PHE A 35 13.64 -1.18 2.33
CA PHE A 35 14.23 -0.42 1.23
C PHE A 35 13.15 0.33 0.45
N TYR A 36 13.56 1.33 -0.32
CA TYR A 36 12.67 2.08 -1.21
C TYR A 36 12.86 1.61 -2.65
N ALA A 37 11.81 1.03 -3.24
CA ALA A 37 11.77 0.56 -4.62
C ALA A 37 11.26 1.69 -5.55
N LEU A 38 10.65 1.35 -6.69
CA LEU A 38 10.10 2.36 -7.61
C LEU A 38 8.76 2.88 -7.08
N GLY A 39 8.83 3.84 -6.16
CA GLY A 39 7.65 4.50 -5.58
C GLY A 39 6.97 3.69 -4.47
N TRP A 40 7.70 2.79 -3.81
CA TRP A 40 7.17 1.98 -2.70
C TRP A 40 8.24 1.77 -1.63
N ASN A 41 7.87 1.92 -0.36
CA ASN A 41 8.61 1.29 0.72
C ASN A 41 8.33 -0.21 0.69
N VAL A 42 9.35 -1.02 0.89
CA VAL A 42 9.26 -2.48 0.87
C VAL A 42 9.96 -3.05 2.09
N ARG A 43 9.24 -3.84 2.88
CA ARG A 43 9.76 -4.61 4.00
C ARG A 43 9.57 -6.11 3.71
N PRO A 44 10.64 -6.84 3.38
CA PRO A 44 10.59 -8.29 3.27
C PRO A 44 10.12 -8.93 4.59
N VAL A 45 9.36 -10.01 4.49
CA VAL A 45 9.04 -10.85 5.64
C VAL A 45 10.10 -11.93 5.74
N GLU A 46 10.79 -11.97 6.87
CA GLU A 46 11.90 -12.88 7.14
C GLU A 46 11.51 -14.34 6.83
N ASN A 47 12.43 -15.09 6.22
CA ASN A 47 12.23 -16.48 5.82
C ASN A 47 11.08 -16.73 4.83
N THR A 48 10.65 -15.70 4.09
CA THR A 48 9.64 -15.85 3.02
C THR A 48 10.03 -15.07 1.76
N LEU A 49 9.33 -15.34 0.65
CA LEU A 49 9.41 -14.55 -0.59
C LEU A 49 8.40 -13.39 -0.62
N LYS A 50 7.75 -13.10 0.50
CA LYS A 50 6.68 -12.09 0.58
C LYS A 50 7.21 -10.79 1.20
N ALA A 51 6.49 -9.71 0.97
CA ALA A 51 6.82 -8.40 1.53
C ALA A 51 5.56 -7.61 1.87
N ASN A 52 5.69 -6.71 2.85
CA ASN A 52 4.78 -5.60 3.02
C ASN A 52 5.28 -4.43 2.17
N THR A 53 4.40 -3.78 1.43
CA THR A 53 4.72 -2.61 0.61
C THR A 53 3.78 -1.47 0.93
N TRP A 54 4.30 -0.25 1.10
CA TRP A 54 3.47 0.91 1.39
C TRP A 54 4.01 2.22 0.82
N HIS A 55 3.13 3.20 0.69
CA HIS A 55 3.50 4.56 0.32
C HIS A 55 2.71 5.57 1.16
N ASN A 56 3.40 6.59 1.66
CA ASN A 56 2.80 7.67 2.44
C ASN A 56 2.56 8.87 1.52
N GLY A 57 1.50 9.63 1.75
CA GLY A 57 1.28 10.90 1.08
C GLY A 57 1.10 12.01 2.11
N ALA A 58 1.67 13.18 1.81
CA ALA A 58 1.51 14.37 2.63
C ALA A 58 1.39 15.59 1.73
N LEU A 59 0.32 16.36 1.94
CA LEU A 59 0.14 17.71 1.43
C LEU A 59 -0.26 18.60 2.60
N SER A 60 -0.23 19.92 2.43
CA SER A 60 -0.76 20.82 3.46
C SER A 60 -2.22 20.49 3.73
N GLY A 61 -2.56 20.18 4.98
CA GLY A 61 -3.92 19.79 5.36
C GLY A 61 -4.33 18.38 4.90
N THR A 62 -3.41 17.50 4.48
CA THR A 62 -3.75 16.12 4.12
C THR A 62 -2.66 15.13 4.53
N SER A 63 -3.07 13.94 4.97
CA SER A 63 -2.17 12.80 5.13
C SER A 63 -2.81 11.52 4.62
N THR A 64 -2.02 10.69 3.95
CA THR A 64 -2.49 9.46 3.30
C THR A 64 -1.53 8.32 3.55
N LEU A 65 -2.04 7.10 3.45
CA LEU A 65 -1.26 5.88 3.51
C LEU A 65 -1.96 4.81 2.66
N LEU A 66 -1.18 4.14 1.82
CA LEU A 66 -1.57 2.95 1.08
C LEU A 66 -0.67 1.80 1.50
N VAL A 67 -1.25 0.69 1.94
CA VAL A 67 -0.51 -0.52 2.36
C VAL A 67 -1.02 -1.73 1.60
N ARG A 68 -0.08 -2.57 1.16
CA ARG A 68 -0.31 -3.93 0.67
C ARG A 68 0.51 -4.87 1.56
N ARG A 69 -0.15 -5.77 2.28
CA ARG A 69 0.46 -6.64 3.26
C ARG A 69 0.70 -8.03 2.66
N HIS A 70 1.74 -8.70 3.14
CA HIS A 70 2.19 -10.01 2.66
C HIS A 70 1.11 -11.12 2.71
N ASP A 71 0.11 -10.97 3.55
CA ASP A 71 -0.99 -11.90 3.78
C ASP A 71 -2.23 -11.63 2.91
N GLY A 72 -2.14 -10.69 1.97
CA GLY A 72 -3.18 -10.43 0.97
C GLY A 72 -4.12 -9.27 1.31
N TYR A 73 -4.00 -8.69 2.50
CA TYR A 73 -4.75 -7.49 2.84
C TYR A 73 -4.16 -6.24 2.18
N THR A 74 -5.04 -5.36 1.73
CA THR A 74 -4.69 -4.04 1.19
C THR A 74 -5.63 -3.01 1.81
N TRP A 75 -5.10 -1.87 2.23
CA TRP A 75 -5.91 -0.75 2.70
C TRP A 75 -5.33 0.58 2.26
N ALA A 76 -6.23 1.55 2.10
CA ALA A 76 -5.91 2.93 1.84
C ALA A 76 -6.67 3.82 2.84
N VAL A 77 -5.98 4.79 3.41
CA VAL A 77 -6.56 5.78 4.32
C VAL A 77 -6.24 7.19 3.83
N LEU A 78 -7.23 8.07 3.94
CA LEU A 78 -7.15 9.46 3.51
C LEU A 78 -7.70 10.35 4.61
N PHE A 79 -6.90 11.31 5.07
CA PHE A 79 -7.31 12.29 6.07
C PHE A 79 -7.16 13.70 5.52
N ASN A 80 -8.16 14.54 5.70
CA ASN A 80 -8.12 15.99 5.46
C ASN A 80 -7.42 16.75 6.60
N GLY A 81 -6.37 16.15 7.18
CA GLY A 81 -5.51 16.75 8.17
C GLY A 81 -4.09 16.19 8.07
N SER A 82 -3.08 17.07 8.05
CA SER A 82 -1.67 16.69 8.00
C SER A 82 -1.01 16.60 9.38
N LYS A 83 -1.62 17.20 10.40
CA LYS A 83 -1.16 17.17 11.80
C LYS A 83 -2.27 16.68 12.71
N PRO A 84 -1.94 15.99 13.80
CA PRO A 84 -2.93 15.63 14.81
C PRO A 84 -3.48 16.90 15.47
N ALA A 85 -4.76 16.85 15.87
CA ALA A 85 -5.32 17.85 16.76
C ALA A 85 -4.71 17.65 18.17
N GLY A 86 -3.87 18.59 18.62
CA GLY A 86 -3.22 18.56 19.93
C GLY A 86 -1.70 18.70 19.87
N LYS A 87 -1.12 19.43 20.83
CA LYS A 87 0.30 19.82 20.84
C LYS A 87 1.29 18.66 21.04
N ASP A 88 0.81 17.48 21.47
CA ASP A 88 1.66 16.41 22.00
C ASP A 88 1.66 15.11 21.18
N LYS A 89 1.13 15.13 19.94
CA LYS A 89 1.12 13.93 19.08
C LYS A 89 2.17 14.08 17.95
N PRO A 90 3.21 13.24 17.93
CA PRO A 90 4.32 13.40 16.98
C PRO A 90 4.04 12.85 15.58
N THR A 91 2.87 12.28 15.31
CA THR A 91 2.58 11.56 14.06
C THR A 91 1.32 12.07 13.36
N SER A 92 1.31 12.02 12.02
CA SER A 92 0.14 12.38 11.20
C SER A 92 -1.05 11.47 11.51
N PRO A 93 -2.29 11.86 11.18
CA PRO A 93 -3.45 10.96 11.25
C PRO A 93 -3.22 9.62 10.52
N SER A 94 -2.62 9.65 9.33
CA SER A 94 -2.25 8.42 8.60
C SER A 94 -1.24 7.55 9.34
N GLY A 95 -0.27 8.13 10.04
CA GLY A 95 0.68 7.38 10.87
C GLY A 95 0.08 6.88 12.18
N ALA A 96 -0.91 7.59 12.74
CA ALA A 96 -1.62 7.17 13.96
C ALA A 96 -2.53 5.96 13.73
N ILE A 97 -3.19 5.89 12.56
CA ILE A 97 -4.12 4.81 12.25
C ILE A 97 -3.41 3.52 11.83
N ASP A 98 -2.21 3.59 11.25
CA ASP A 98 -1.48 2.43 10.72
C ASP A 98 -1.29 1.27 11.71
N PRO A 99 -0.73 1.48 12.93
CA PRO A 99 -0.60 0.38 13.89
C PRO A 99 -1.94 -0.17 14.36
N LEU A 100 -3.03 0.62 14.31
CA LEU A 100 -4.37 0.15 14.64
C LEU A 100 -4.95 -0.70 13.50
N MET A 101 -4.75 -0.32 12.24
CA MET A 101 -5.12 -1.13 11.08
C MET A 101 -4.42 -2.48 11.13
N HIS A 102 -3.10 -2.50 11.40
CA HIS A 102 -2.37 -3.75 11.58
C HIS A 102 -3.01 -4.66 12.63
N LYS A 103 -3.34 -4.14 13.83
CA LYS A 103 -4.02 -4.92 14.88
C LYS A 103 -5.38 -5.46 14.45
N VAL A 104 -6.19 -4.64 13.76
CA VAL A 104 -7.51 -5.06 13.27
C VAL A 104 -7.37 -6.20 12.26
N VAL A 105 -6.43 -6.07 11.33
CA VAL A 105 -6.19 -7.07 10.30
C VAL A 105 -5.58 -8.36 10.90
N ASP A 106 -4.71 -8.25 11.91
CA ASP A 106 -4.16 -9.40 12.62
C ASP A 106 -5.23 -10.21 13.36
N ALA A 107 -6.32 -9.55 13.79
CA ALA A 107 -7.47 -10.19 14.42
C ALA A 107 -8.53 -10.68 13.42
N ALA A 108 -8.39 -10.33 12.14
CA ALA A 108 -9.35 -10.68 11.10
C ALA A 108 -8.96 -12.00 10.40
N GLU A 109 -9.94 -12.84 10.09
CA GLU A 109 -9.72 -14.01 9.22
C GLU A 109 -9.24 -13.55 7.85
N ALA A 110 -8.13 -14.11 7.36
CA ALA A 110 -7.56 -13.76 6.07
C ALA A 110 -8.66 -13.68 5.00
N PRO A 111 -8.66 -12.62 4.15
CA PRO A 111 -9.74 -12.45 3.22
C PRO A 111 -9.71 -13.65 2.29
N ALA A 112 -10.88 -14.23 2.00
CA ALA A 112 -11.00 -15.17 0.89
C ALA A 112 -10.32 -14.52 -0.32
N LYS A 113 -9.56 -15.29 -1.13
CA LYS A 113 -8.91 -14.76 -2.34
C LYS A 113 -9.97 -14.06 -3.18
N ASP A 114 -10.01 -12.74 -3.09
CA ASP A 114 -11.22 -12.01 -3.45
C ASP A 114 -11.33 -11.88 -4.98
N GLU A 115 -12.43 -12.41 -5.51
CA GLU A 115 -12.84 -12.33 -6.91
C GLU A 115 -13.41 -10.94 -7.27
N THR A 116 -13.59 -10.03 -6.31
CA THR A 116 -14.23 -8.71 -6.50
C THR A 116 -13.46 -7.77 -7.45
N PHE A 117 -12.14 -7.95 -7.61
CA PHE A 117 -11.34 -7.22 -8.61
C PHE A 117 -11.04 -8.04 -9.87
N SER A 118 -11.36 -9.35 -9.89
CA SER A 118 -11.10 -10.21 -11.04
C SER A 118 -12.07 -9.90 -12.21
N LYS A 119 -13.32 -9.61 -11.89
CA LYS A 119 -14.33 -9.24 -12.89
C LYS A 119 -14.43 -7.71 -12.97
N PRO A 120 -14.05 -7.08 -14.09
CA PRO A 120 -14.40 -5.69 -14.31
C PRO A 120 -15.93 -5.64 -14.34
N SER A 121 -16.55 -5.08 -13.30
CA SER A 121 -17.86 -4.51 -13.51
C SER A 121 -17.63 -3.43 -14.56
N ARG A 122 -18.20 -3.62 -15.77
CA ARG A 122 -18.41 -2.50 -16.68
C ARG A 122 -19.22 -1.51 -15.83
N LEU A 123 -18.55 -0.53 -15.24
CA LEU A 123 -19.19 0.68 -14.75
C LEU A 123 -19.97 1.17 -15.96
N LYS A 124 -21.29 0.91 -15.95
CA LYS A 124 -22.20 1.46 -16.94
C LYS A 124 -21.93 2.94 -16.85
N ARG A 125 -21.42 3.54 -17.94
CA ARG A 125 -21.19 4.99 -18.05
C ARG A 125 -22.32 5.68 -17.31
N LEU A 126 -22.00 6.29 -16.16
CA LEU A 126 -22.95 7.11 -15.44
C LEU A 126 -23.41 8.16 -16.45
N ARG A 127 -24.73 8.25 -16.65
CA ARG A 127 -25.31 9.23 -17.57
C ARG A 127 -24.79 10.62 -17.16
N PRO A 128 -24.43 11.48 -18.13
CA PRO A 128 -23.95 12.81 -17.80
C PRO A 128 -24.98 13.51 -16.92
N PHE A 129 -24.48 14.24 -15.91
CA PHE A 129 -25.28 15.14 -15.11
C PHE A 129 -25.99 16.10 -16.07
N LYS A 130 -27.32 16.17 -15.97
CA LYS A 130 -28.10 17.13 -16.74
C LYS A 130 -28.13 18.43 -15.92
N ASP A 131 -27.75 19.54 -16.55
CA ASP A 131 -27.84 20.88 -15.98
C ASP A 131 -29.26 21.22 -15.49
#